data_AF-A0A521FR74-F1
#
_entry.id   AF-A0A521FR74-F1
#
_cell.length_a   1.000
_cell.length_b   1.000
_cell.length_c   1.000
_cell.angle_alpha   90.00
_cell.angle_beta   90.00
_cell.angle_gamma   90.00
#
_symmetry.space_group_name_H-M   'P 1'
#
loop_
_entity.id
_entity.type
_entity.pdbx_description
1 polymer ?
#
loop_
_entity_poly.entity_id
_entity_poly.type
_entity_poly.pdbx_seq_one_letter_code
_entity_poly.pdbx_strand_id
1 'polypeptide(L)'
;MQESVSNKNIIKAAYFMIMVGLIIFSSCTYWDTSSFRYLIPEGYEGMIVISWDQENGVAIHKDGDYEVYRIPPNGLLRTNVRARSLNIIEEQFYSYSQATGKQVRLKIIDPSISKDTIESKNEFYKVGLLSGGHEGLNNMIFFITRDKNSKFMDETYCRHYYSKHEDELYQNLK
;
A
#
# COMPACT_ATOMS: atom_id res chain seq x y z
N MET A 1 16.23 -36.24 56.66
CA MET A 1 15.04 -36.23 55.77
C MET A 1 14.72 -34.81 55.28
N GLN A 2 15.74 -34.01 54.93
CA GLN A 2 15.59 -32.56 54.64
C GLN A 2 16.13 -32.19 53.24
N GLU A 3 17.01 -33.01 52.65
CA GLU A 3 17.57 -32.80 51.31
C GLU A 3 16.58 -33.08 50.16
N SER A 4 15.65 -34.04 50.32
CA SER A 4 14.73 -34.43 49.22
C SER A 4 13.63 -33.41 48.92
N VAL A 5 13.34 -32.50 49.87
CA VAL A 5 12.33 -31.44 49.73
C VAL A 5 12.91 -30.24 48.97
N SER A 6 14.19 -29.94 49.19
CA SER A 6 14.88 -28.81 48.54
C SER A 6 14.95 -28.98 47.01
N ASN A 7 15.31 -30.18 46.55
CA ASN A 7 15.40 -30.48 45.12
C ASN A 7 14.06 -30.36 44.38
N LYS A 8 12.94 -30.72 45.00
CA LYS A 8 11.61 -30.64 44.37
C LYS A 8 11.18 -29.19 44.17
N ASN A 9 11.56 -28.28 45.06
CA ASN A 9 11.23 -26.86 44.96
C ASN A 9 12.10 -26.16 43.91
N ILE A 10 13.37 -26.56 43.79
CA ILE A 10 14.29 -26.07 42.74
C ILE A 10 13.81 -26.51 41.35
N ILE A 11 13.40 -27.77 41.19
CA ILE A 11 12.86 -28.29 39.92
C ILE A 11 11.56 -27.56 39.54
N LYS A 12 10.65 -27.32 40.49
CA LYS A 12 9.42 -26.56 40.25
C LYS A 12 9.69 -25.10 39.87
N ALA A 13 10.66 -24.46 40.52
CA ALA A 13 11.08 -23.09 40.20
C ALA A 13 11.71 -23.00 38.81
N ALA A 14 12.50 -24.01 38.41
CA ALA A 14 13.07 -24.11 37.07
C ALA A 14 11.99 -24.28 36.00
N TYR A 15 11.00 -25.17 36.23
CA TYR A 15 9.86 -25.34 35.32
C TYR A 15 9.02 -24.06 35.19
N PHE A 16 8.81 -23.34 36.29
CA PHE A 16 8.09 -22.07 36.27
C PHE A 16 8.85 -21.00 35.48
N MET A 17 10.16 -20.89 35.66
CA MET A 17 11.00 -19.96 34.87
C MET A 17 11.03 -20.31 33.38
N ILE A 18 11.10 -21.60 33.03
CA ILE A 18 11.06 -22.05 31.63
C ILE A 18 9.68 -21.73 31.00
N MET A 19 8.59 -21.96 31.74
CA MET A 19 7.25 -21.65 31.24
C MET A 19 7.04 -20.14 31.06
N VAL A 20 7.50 -19.33 32.03
CA VAL A 20 7.47 -17.86 31.91
C VAL A 20 8.32 -17.39 30.74
N GLY A 21 9.52 -17.97 30.55
CA GLY A 21 10.40 -17.68 29.43
C GLY A 21 9.76 -17.95 28.07
N LEU A 22 9.08 -19.09 27.90
CA LEU A 22 8.38 -19.45 26.65
C LEU A 22 7.25 -18.48 26.29
N ILE A 23 6.59 -17.88 27.28
CA ILE A 23 5.53 -16.87 27.06
C ILE A 23 6.12 -15.56 26.54
N ILE A 24 7.31 -15.13 27.01
CA ILE A 24 7.92 -13.87 26.57
C ILE A 24 8.42 -13.94 25.13
N PHE A 25 8.82 -15.14 24.65
CA PHE A 25 9.28 -15.34 23.27
C PHE A 25 8.16 -15.41 22.23
N SER A 26 6.89 -15.54 22.64
CA SER A 26 5.76 -15.71 21.72
C SER A 26 5.00 -14.41 21.39
N SER A 27 5.41 -13.25 21.93
CA SER A 27 4.70 -11.97 21.78
C SER A 27 5.25 -10.98 20.73
N CYS A 28 5.93 -11.47 19.68
CA CYS A 28 6.29 -10.62 18.54
C CYS A 28 5.59 -11.06 17.25
N THR A 29 4.26 -10.99 17.23
CA THR A 29 3.52 -10.91 15.96
C THR A 29 3.35 -9.44 15.60
N TYR A 30 4.40 -8.86 15.01
CA TYR A 30 4.34 -7.52 14.42
C TYR A 30 3.58 -7.63 13.09
N TRP A 31 2.32 -7.22 13.09
CA TRP A 31 1.57 -7.05 11.85
C TRP A 31 2.08 -5.77 11.20
N ASP A 32 2.64 -5.87 9.99
CA ASP A 32 3.24 -4.73 9.30
C ASP A 32 2.13 -3.80 8.76
N THR A 33 1.65 -2.90 9.62
CA THR A 33 0.68 -1.86 9.26
C THR A 33 1.40 -0.78 8.47
N SER A 34 0.83 -0.38 7.33
CA SER A 34 1.44 0.64 6.47
C SER A 34 0.48 1.82 6.25
N SER A 35 1.00 3.04 6.36
CA SER A 35 0.29 4.25 5.96
C SER A 35 0.91 4.77 4.67
N PHE A 36 0.09 5.08 3.67
CA PHE A 36 0.57 5.47 2.35
C PHE A 36 0.27 6.93 2.05
N ARG A 37 1.23 7.63 1.46
CA ARG A 37 1.06 8.97 0.91
C ARG A 37 1.40 8.99 -0.56
N TYR A 38 0.41 9.22 -1.42
CA TYR A 38 0.58 9.33 -2.85
C TYR A 38 0.76 10.79 -3.27
N LEU A 39 1.88 11.08 -3.94
CA LEU A 39 2.12 12.38 -4.58
C LEU A 39 1.85 12.23 -6.07
N ILE A 40 0.68 12.69 -6.50
CA ILE A 40 0.16 12.57 -7.86
C ILE A 40 0.50 13.83 -8.65
N PRO A 41 1.00 13.74 -9.89
CA PRO A 41 1.25 14.91 -10.73
C PRO A 41 0.03 15.82 -10.86
N GLU A 42 0.25 17.12 -10.81
CA GLU A 42 -0.81 18.12 -10.98
C GLU A 42 -1.62 17.90 -12.26
N GLY A 43 -2.95 17.80 -12.11
CA GLY A 43 -3.88 17.59 -13.22
C GLY A 43 -3.95 16.16 -13.77
N TYR A 44 -3.26 15.19 -13.16
CA TYR A 44 -3.29 13.80 -13.63
C TYR A 44 -4.67 13.15 -13.43
N GLU A 45 -5.17 12.51 -14.49
CA GLU A 45 -6.34 11.63 -14.47
C GLU A 45 -6.00 10.37 -15.27
N GLY A 46 -6.28 9.20 -14.71
CA GLY A 46 -5.91 7.93 -15.33
C GLY A 46 -5.52 6.83 -14.35
N MET A 47 -4.81 5.84 -14.90
CA MET A 47 -4.38 4.64 -14.18
C MET A 47 -3.07 4.89 -13.42
N ILE A 48 -3.08 4.62 -12.12
CA ILE A 48 -1.88 4.60 -11.29
C ILE A 48 -1.49 3.16 -11.03
N VAL A 49 -0.22 2.84 -11.26
CA VAL A 49 0.38 1.53 -11.01
C VAL A 49 1.62 1.73 -10.14
N ILE A 50 1.68 0.99 -9.04
CA ILE A 50 2.86 0.88 -8.20
C ILE A 50 3.34 -0.56 -8.28
N SER A 51 4.53 -0.76 -8.85
CA SER A 51 5.18 -2.06 -8.98
C SER A 51 6.30 -2.21 -7.96
N TRP A 52 6.20 -3.21 -7.10
CA TRP A 52 7.16 -3.59 -6.05
C TRP A 52 8.13 -4.67 -6.53
N ASP A 53 9.22 -4.88 -5.79
CA ASP A 53 10.31 -5.81 -6.14
C ASP A 53 11.00 -5.52 -7.49
N GLN A 54 11.14 -4.25 -7.84
CA GLN A 54 11.83 -3.85 -9.06
C GLN A 54 13.33 -3.66 -8.81
N GLU A 55 14.20 -4.45 -9.46
CA GLU A 55 15.66 -4.37 -9.27
C GLU A 55 16.19 -2.95 -9.51
N ASN A 56 15.72 -2.30 -10.58
CA ASN A 56 16.04 -0.92 -10.93
C ASN A 56 14.96 0.09 -10.49
N GLY A 57 14.16 -0.27 -9.48
CA GLY A 57 13.11 0.59 -8.94
C GLY A 57 13.65 1.71 -8.06
N VAL A 58 12.88 2.78 -7.93
CA VAL A 58 13.22 3.86 -7.00
C VAL A 58 13.01 3.41 -5.56
N ALA A 59 13.92 3.77 -4.67
CA ALA A 59 13.67 3.62 -3.24
C ALA A 59 12.53 4.56 -2.80
N ILE A 60 11.65 4.07 -1.93
CA ILE A 60 10.63 4.93 -1.34
C ILE A 60 11.23 5.78 -0.23
N HIS A 61 10.70 6.99 -0.10
CA HIS A 61 10.97 7.83 1.06
C HIS A 61 9.93 7.55 2.14
N LYS A 62 10.35 7.52 3.41
CA LYS A 62 9.45 7.52 4.55
C LYS A 62 9.41 8.91 5.17
N ASP A 63 8.22 9.42 5.39
CA ASP A 63 7.98 10.68 6.09
C ASP A 63 7.04 10.42 7.28
N GLY A 64 7.64 10.32 8.47
CA GLY A 64 6.96 9.80 9.67
C GLY A 64 6.50 8.36 9.45
N ASP A 65 5.21 8.11 9.70
CA ASP A 65 4.58 6.80 9.53
C ASP A 65 4.19 6.49 8.07
N TYR A 66 4.37 7.44 7.15
CA TYR A 66 3.95 7.28 5.77
C TYR A 66 5.07 6.82 4.85
N GLU A 67 4.78 5.82 4.04
CA GLU A 67 5.51 5.52 2.82
C GLU A 67 5.05 6.46 1.71
N VAL A 68 5.99 7.25 1.17
CA VAL A 68 5.69 8.29 0.19
C VAL A 68 5.94 7.77 -1.23
N TYR A 69 4.85 7.59 -1.98
CA TYR A 69 4.85 7.14 -3.35
C TYR A 69 4.69 8.33 -4.30
N ARG A 70 5.80 8.77 -4.92
CA ARG A 70 5.78 9.85 -5.92
C ARG A 70 5.47 9.28 -7.29
N ILE A 71 4.25 9.49 -7.74
CA ILE A 71 3.76 8.94 -9.00
C ILE A 71 4.36 9.74 -10.18
N PRO A 72 4.99 9.09 -11.17
CA PRO A 72 5.48 9.79 -12.35
C PRO A 72 4.34 10.27 -13.28
N PRO A 73 4.60 11.19 -14.22
CA PRO A 73 3.58 11.73 -15.14
C PRO A 73 2.84 10.68 -16.00
N ASN A 74 3.43 9.50 -16.19
CA ASN A 74 2.80 8.40 -16.92
C ASN A 74 1.93 7.50 -16.01
N GLY A 75 1.87 7.74 -14.70
CA GLY A 75 1.11 6.92 -13.75
C GLY A 75 1.82 5.64 -13.27
N LEU A 76 2.98 5.29 -13.82
CA LEU A 76 3.68 4.03 -13.52
C LEU A 76 4.89 4.27 -12.62
N LEU A 77 4.78 3.88 -11.35
CA LEU A 77 5.85 3.90 -10.38
C LEU A 77 6.46 2.51 -10.19
N ARG A 78 7.77 2.40 -10.38
CA ARG A 78 8.54 1.19 -10.12
C ARG A 78 9.39 1.39 -8.87
N THR A 79 9.26 0.54 -7.87
CA THR A 79 9.97 0.62 -6.60
C THR A 79 10.69 -0.67 -6.27
N ASN A 80 11.86 -0.55 -5.66
CA ASN A 80 12.64 -1.68 -5.17
C ASN A 80 12.16 -2.18 -3.80
N VAL A 81 11.12 -1.56 -3.24
CA VAL A 81 10.49 -2.01 -2.00
C VAL A 81 9.93 -3.41 -2.20
N ARG A 82 10.20 -4.28 -1.24
CA ARG A 82 9.73 -5.65 -1.28
C ARG A 82 8.22 -5.74 -1.20
N ALA A 83 7.61 -6.53 -2.09
CA ALA A 83 6.20 -6.83 -2.00
C ALA A 83 5.93 -7.60 -0.71
N ARG A 84 4.85 -7.21 -0.06
CA ARG A 84 4.44 -7.76 1.23
C ARG A 84 2.93 -7.69 1.35
N SER A 85 2.38 -8.44 2.30
CA SER A 85 0.97 -8.28 2.65
C SER A 85 0.77 -6.85 3.16
N LEU A 86 -0.09 -6.09 2.49
CA LEU A 86 -0.36 -4.71 2.83
C LEU A 86 -1.60 -4.66 3.72
N ASN A 87 -1.40 -4.35 5.00
CA ASN A 87 -2.47 -3.91 5.88
C ASN A 87 -2.45 -2.37 5.92
N ILE A 88 -3.11 -1.75 4.94
CA ILE A 88 -3.11 -0.29 4.81
C ILE A 88 -4.08 0.31 5.83
N ILE A 89 -3.53 1.03 6.80
CA ILE A 89 -4.32 1.65 7.88
C ILE A 89 -4.74 3.08 7.53
N GLU A 90 -3.98 3.76 6.67
CA GLU A 90 -4.30 5.10 6.21
C GLU A 90 -3.75 5.35 4.80
N GLU A 91 -4.53 6.07 3.99
CA GLU A 91 -4.10 6.58 2.69
C GLU A 91 -4.29 8.10 2.62
N GLN A 92 -3.27 8.80 2.13
CA GLN A 92 -3.31 10.23 1.85
C GLN A 92 -2.95 10.50 0.39
N PHE A 93 -3.69 11.39 -0.24
CA PHE A 93 -3.49 11.75 -1.64
C PHE A 93 -3.17 13.24 -1.72
N TYR A 94 -2.14 13.58 -2.49
CA TYR A 94 -1.73 14.96 -2.74
C TYR A 94 -1.50 15.16 -4.23
N SER A 95 -1.91 16.32 -4.73
CA SER A 95 -1.43 16.84 -6.00
C SER A 95 -0.06 17.46 -5.77
N TYR A 96 0.89 17.15 -6.65
CA TYR A 96 2.27 17.58 -6.57
C TYR A 96 2.68 18.28 -7.86
N SER A 97 3.12 19.53 -7.73
CA SER A 97 3.62 20.34 -8.83
C SER A 97 5.13 20.17 -8.95
N GLN A 98 5.61 19.53 -10.03
CA GLN A 98 7.05 19.34 -10.24
C GLN A 98 7.80 20.68 -10.37
N ALA A 99 7.15 21.69 -10.94
CA ALA A 99 7.76 23.01 -11.19
C ALA A 99 7.97 23.83 -9.93
N THR A 100 7.05 23.73 -8.96
CA THR A 100 7.06 24.57 -7.75
C THR A 100 7.38 23.80 -6.47
N GLY A 101 7.33 22.46 -6.51
CA GLY A 101 7.44 21.60 -5.33
C GLY A 101 6.21 21.63 -4.42
N LYS A 102 5.18 22.41 -4.75
CA LYS A 102 3.98 22.58 -3.93
C LYS A 102 3.16 21.29 -3.90
N GLN A 103 2.64 20.98 -2.71
CA GLN A 103 1.71 19.87 -2.48
C GLN A 103 0.35 20.41 -2.04
N VAL A 104 -0.72 19.86 -2.59
CA VAL A 104 -2.10 20.19 -2.22
C VAL A 104 -2.84 18.90 -1.91
N ARG A 105 -3.42 18.80 -0.71
CA ARG A 105 -4.18 17.60 -0.32
C ARG A 105 -5.38 17.41 -1.23
N LEU A 106 -5.50 16.20 -1.76
CA LEU A 106 -6.65 15.75 -2.53
C LEU A 106 -7.61 15.02 -1.61
N LYS A 107 -8.90 15.24 -1.83
CA LYS A 107 -9.96 14.49 -1.18
C LYS A 107 -10.47 13.45 -2.15
N ILE A 108 -10.31 12.18 -1.76
CA ILE A 108 -10.78 11.05 -2.53
C ILE A 108 -12.24 10.76 -2.18
N ILE A 109 -13.06 10.64 -3.22
CA ILE A 109 -14.48 10.36 -3.14
C ILE A 109 -14.70 8.92 -3.61
N ASP A 110 -15.45 8.16 -2.82
CA ASP A 110 -15.94 6.86 -3.27
C ASP A 110 -17.04 7.08 -4.33
N PRO A 111 -16.86 6.53 -5.55
CA PRO A 111 -17.84 6.69 -6.61
C PRO A 111 -19.23 6.11 -6.24
N SER A 112 -19.34 5.18 -5.30
CA SER A 112 -20.65 4.65 -4.87
C SER A 112 -21.48 5.66 -4.08
N ILE A 113 -20.86 6.69 -3.49
CA ILE A 113 -21.51 7.61 -2.55
C ILE A 113 -21.96 8.91 -3.23
N SER A 114 -21.31 9.31 -4.34
CA SER A 114 -21.63 10.54 -5.07
C SER A 114 -22.27 10.24 -6.42
N LYS A 115 -23.38 10.95 -6.70
CA LYS A 115 -24.17 10.81 -7.94
C LYS A 115 -23.75 11.79 -9.05
N ASP A 116 -23.11 12.91 -8.70
CA ASP A 116 -22.82 14.01 -9.62
C ASP A 116 -21.32 14.23 -9.80
N THR A 117 -20.89 14.69 -10.99
CA THR A 117 -19.49 15.02 -11.32
C THR A 117 -18.88 16.02 -10.32
N ILE A 118 -17.60 15.80 -9.99
CA ILE A 118 -16.86 16.65 -9.08
C ILE A 118 -16.52 17.98 -9.74
N GLU A 119 -16.98 19.09 -9.15
CA GLU A 119 -16.63 20.45 -9.58
C GLU A 119 -15.41 21.02 -8.84
N SER A 120 -15.12 20.52 -7.64
CA SER A 120 -14.00 20.99 -6.83
C SER A 120 -12.67 20.52 -7.41
N LYS A 121 -11.73 21.46 -7.58
CA LYS A 121 -10.41 21.18 -8.20
C LYS A 121 -9.55 20.17 -7.43
N ASN A 122 -9.79 20.00 -6.13
CA ASN A 122 -9.00 19.14 -5.24
C ASN A 122 -9.72 17.84 -4.85
N GLU A 123 -10.84 17.53 -5.49
CA GLU A 123 -11.59 16.30 -5.24
C GLU A 123 -11.44 15.36 -6.44
N PHE A 124 -11.29 14.07 -6.19
CA PHE A 124 -11.16 13.05 -7.23
C PHE A 124 -11.90 11.78 -6.80
N TYR A 125 -12.44 11.06 -7.75
CA TYR A 125 -12.86 9.68 -7.53
C TYR A 125 -11.66 8.75 -7.58
N LYS A 126 -11.62 7.76 -6.69
CA LYS A 126 -10.75 6.58 -6.80
C LYS A 126 -11.61 5.41 -7.25
N VAL A 127 -11.28 4.84 -8.40
CA VAL A 127 -12.03 3.71 -8.97
C VAL A 127 -11.15 2.49 -9.02
N GLY A 128 -11.68 1.39 -8.50
CA GLY A 128 -10.99 0.12 -8.43
C GLY A 128 -9.86 0.11 -7.41
N LEU A 129 -9.53 -1.09 -6.98
CA LEU A 129 -8.26 -1.42 -6.33
C LEU A 129 -7.97 -2.86 -6.71
N LEU A 130 -6.98 -3.06 -7.58
CA LEU A 130 -6.48 -4.39 -7.91
C LEU A 130 -5.10 -4.50 -7.29
N SER A 131 -4.98 -5.38 -6.29
CA SER A 131 -3.72 -5.74 -5.66
C SER A 131 -3.40 -7.18 -6.03
N GLY A 132 -2.38 -7.38 -6.88
CA GLY A 132 -2.00 -8.69 -7.40
C GLY A 132 -1.15 -9.55 -6.47
N GLY A 133 -1.31 -9.43 -5.15
CA GLY A 133 -0.36 -9.97 -4.17
C GLY A 133 -0.31 -11.49 -4.00
N HIS A 134 -1.07 -12.30 -4.76
CA HIS A 134 -1.14 -13.76 -4.55
C HIS A 134 -0.76 -14.64 -5.75
N GLU A 135 -0.47 -14.08 -6.92
CA GLU A 135 -0.08 -14.86 -8.11
C GLU A 135 1.10 -14.24 -8.87
N GLY A 136 2.07 -13.68 -8.14
CA GLY A 136 3.32 -13.18 -8.72
C GLY A 136 3.25 -11.78 -9.34
N LEU A 137 2.15 -11.05 -9.15
CA LEU A 137 1.96 -9.70 -9.70
C LEU A 137 2.08 -8.69 -8.55
N ASN A 138 3.31 -8.30 -8.22
CA ASN A 138 3.67 -7.38 -7.13
C ASN A 138 3.25 -5.93 -7.41
N ASN A 139 2.00 -5.71 -7.78
CA ASN A 139 1.48 -4.43 -8.23
C ASN A 139 0.22 -4.02 -7.47
N MET A 140 0.08 -2.71 -7.26
CA MET A 140 -1.17 -2.07 -6.90
C MET A 140 -1.62 -1.15 -8.02
N ILE A 141 -2.88 -1.30 -8.39
CA ILE A 141 -3.49 -0.58 -9.52
C ILE A 141 -4.80 0.03 -9.07
N PHE A 142 -4.97 1.32 -9.37
CA PHE A 142 -6.22 2.04 -9.20
C PHE A 142 -6.31 3.19 -10.20
N PHE A 143 -7.51 3.68 -10.45
CA PHE A 143 -7.76 4.80 -11.34
C PHE A 143 -8.19 6.02 -10.54
N ILE A 144 -7.82 7.21 -11.02
CA ILE A 144 -8.36 8.46 -10.51
C ILE A 144 -8.94 9.32 -11.62
N THR A 145 -10.06 9.99 -11.34
CA THR A 145 -10.71 10.91 -12.28
C THR A 145 -11.61 11.89 -11.56
N ARG A 146 -11.90 13.04 -12.17
CA ARG A 146 -12.90 13.99 -11.67
C ARG A 146 -14.25 13.82 -12.36
N ASP A 147 -14.27 13.22 -13.53
CA ASP A 147 -15.47 13.03 -14.34
C ASP A 147 -16.19 11.73 -13.97
N LYS A 148 -17.44 11.86 -13.52
CA LYS A 148 -18.31 10.73 -13.18
C LYS A 148 -18.71 9.89 -14.40
N ASN A 149 -18.65 10.49 -15.59
CA ASN A 149 -18.94 9.82 -16.86
C ASN A 149 -17.66 9.34 -17.57
N SER A 150 -16.50 9.46 -16.92
CA SER A 150 -15.24 8.96 -17.46
C SER A 150 -15.30 7.47 -17.70
N LYS A 151 -14.66 7.02 -18.78
CA LYS A 151 -14.43 5.58 -19.04
C LYS A 151 -13.74 4.86 -17.88
N PHE A 152 -13.01 5.57 -17.02
CA PHE A 152 -12.37 5.01 -15.82
C PHE A 152 -13.37 4.59 -14.73
N MET A 153 -14.65 4.99 -14.86
CA MET A 153 -15.75 4.57 -13.99
C MET A 153 -16.35 3.22 -14.41
N ASP A 154 -16.09 2.78 -15.64
CA ASP A 154 -16.58 1.53 -16.18
C ASP A 154 -15.64 0.38 -15.80
N GLU A 155 -16.14 -0.57 -15.02
CA GLU A 155 -15.37 -1.73 -14.56
C GLU A 155 -14.87 -2.60 -15.72
N THR A 156 -15.67 -2.73 -16.78
CA THR A 156 -15.32 -3.51 -17.97
C THR A 156 -14.18 -2.84 -18.73
N TYR A 157 -14.23 -1.52 -18.88
CA TYR A 157 -13.13 -0.74 -19.44
C TYR A 157 -11.86 -0.92 -18.61
N CYS A 158 -11.94 -0.78 -17.29
CA CYS A 158 -10.79 -0.94 -16.39
C CYS A 158 -10.18 -2.34 -16.49
N ARG A 159 -11.01 -3.40 -16.50
CA ARG A 159 -10.56 -4.80 -16.67
C ARG A 159 -9.93 -5.03 -18.04
N HIS A 160 -10.54 -4.51 -19.11
CA HIS A 160 -10.00 -4.65 -20.46
C HIS A 160 -8.69 -3.88 -20.64
N TYR A 161 -8.62 -2.66 -20.10
CA TYR A 161 -7.41 -1.85 -20.11
C TYR A 161 -6.28 -2.58 -19.41
N TYR A 162 -6.54 -3.11 -18.21
CA TYR A 162 -5.57 -3.92 -17.47
C TYR A 162 -5.06 -5.10 -18.31
N SER A 163 -5.96 -5.94 -18.84
CA SER A 163 -5.59 -7.11 -19.64
C SER A 163 -4.78 -6.75 -20.90
N LYS A 164 -5.11 -5.64 -21.56
CA LYS A 164 -4.40 -5.21 -22.77
C LYS A 164 -2.98 -4.69 -22.49
N HIS A 165 -2.79 -4.04 -21.35
CA HIS A 165 -1.50 -3.44 -20.98
C HIS A 165 -0.77 -4.29 -19.95
N GLU A 166 -1.29 -5.48 -19.62
CA GLU A 166 -0.69 -6.43 -18.68
C GLU A 166 0.78 -6.62 -19.05
N ASP A 167 1.06 -7.08 -20.26
CA ASP A 167 2.44 -7.24 -20.71
C ASP A 167 3.27 -5.97 -20.51
N GLU A 168 2.85 -4.79 -20.97
CA GLU A 168 3.62 -3.54 -20.80
C GLU A 168 3.86 -3.16 -19.33
N LEU A 169 2.89 -3.43 -18.46
CA LEU A 169 3.01 -3.26 -17.01
C LEU A 169 4.01 -4.24 -16.40
N TYR A 170 4.17 -5.44 -16.99
CA TYR A 170 5.00 -6.54 -16.46
C TYR A 170 6.30 -6.83 -17.27
N GLN A 171 6.53 -6.23 -18.44
CA GLN A 171 7.65 -6.56 -19.36
C GLN A 171 9.05 -6.24 -18.81
N ASN A 172 9.13 -5.52 -17.68
CA ASN A 172 10.41 -5.16 -17.05
C ASN A 172 10.61 -5.84 -15.67
N LEU A 173 9.89 -6.93 -15.42
CA LEU A 173 9.94 -7.71 -14.17
C LEU A 173 10.81 -8.97 -14.25
N LYS A 174 11.50 -9.17 -15.36
CA LYS A 174 12.38 -10.33 -15.59
C LYS A 174 13.84 -9.92 -15.46
#